data_AF-A0A7K1Z8T8-F1
#
_entry.id   AF-A0A7K1Z8T8-F1
#
_cell.length_a   1.000
_cell.length_b   1.000
_cell.length_c   1.000
_cell.angle_alpha   90.00
_cell.angle_beta   90.00
_cell.angle_gamma   90.00
#
_symmetry.space_group_name_H-M   'P 1'
#
loop_
_entity.id
_entity.type
_entity.pdbx_description
1 polymer ?
#
loop_
_entity_poly.entity_id
_entity_poly.type
_entity_poly.pdbx_seq_one_letter_code
_entity_poly.pdbx_strand_id
1 'polypeptide(L)' 'HLHIYFNVHRSNLSMVLEHLTSLKRPTISPLSDPDWYAINTIIRKADYHKLVPRLSRLGQGLVVHEPRQVLDIEN' A
#
# COMPACT_ATOMS: atom_id res chain seq x y z
N HIS A 1 2.33 6.30 -12.26
CA HIS A 1 1.90 5.59 -11.05
C HIS A 1 3.09 4.96 -10.37
N LEU A 2 2.98 4.60 -9.09
CA LEU A 2 3.98 3.83 -8.33
C LEU A 2 3.28 2.64 -7.70
N HIS A 3 3.98 1.52 -7.67
CA HIS A 3 3.55 0.32 -6.97
C HIS A 3 4.20 0.29 -5.59
N ILE A 4 3.38 0.13 -4.56
CA ILE A 4 3.83 0.06 -3.18
C ILE A 4 3.46 -1.30 -2.61
N TYR A 5 4.43 -1.92 -1.95
CA TYR A 5 4.25 -3.11 -1.14
C TYR A 5 4.82 -2.86 0.26
N PHE A 6 4.10 -3.27 1.30
CA PHE A 6 4.56 -3.15 2.69
C PHE A 6 3.77 -4.08 3.61
N ASN A 7 4.38 -4.41 4.75
CA ASN A 7 3.76 -5.24 5.78
C ASN A 7 3.18 -4.35 6.88
N VAL A 8 2.01 -4.71 7.40
CA VAL A 8 1.28 -3.95 8.41
C VAL A 8 0.78 -4.89 9.48
N HIS A 9 1.06 -4.56 10.74
CA HIS A 9 0.50 -5.28 11.88
C HIS A 9 -1.01 -5.00 11.99
N ARG A 10 -1.78 -5.98 12.45
CA ARG A 10 -3.24 -5.95 12.59
C ARG A 10 -3.74 -4.67 13.28
N SER A 11 -3.04 -4.22 14.33
CA SER A 11 -3.37 -2.99 15.07
C SER A 11 -3.34 -1.72 14.22
N ASN A 12 -2.53 -1.69 13.16
CA ASN A 12 -2.34 -0.51 12.31
C ASN A 12 -3.15 -0.59 11.01
N LEU A 13 -3.79 -1.73 10.73
CA LEU A 13 -4.45 -2.00 9.45
C LEU A 13 -5.54 -0.96 9.15
N SER A 14 -6.42 -0.66 10.10
CA SER A 14 -7.52 0.32 9.88
C SER A 14 -6.98 1.70 9.49
N MET A 15 -5.96 2.18 10.22
CA MET A 15 -5.35 3.49 9.97
C MET A 15 -4.65 3.55 8.61
N VAL A 16 -4.01 2.47 8.20
CA VAL A 16 -3.43 2.34 6.86
C VAL A 16 -4.52 2.40 5.79
N LEU A 17 -5.62 1.65 5.96
CA LEU A 17 -6.70 1.60 4.99
C LEU A 17 -7.42 2.94 4.83
N GLU A 18 -7.58 3.72 5.90
CA GLU A 18 -8.12 5.09 5.84
C GLU A 18 -7.27 6.00 4.94
N HIS A 19 -5.94 5.91 5.03
CA HIS A 19 -5.04 6.65 4.15
C HIS A 19 -5.11 6.16 2.69
N LEU A 20 -5.30 4.85 2.50
CA LEU A 20 -5.37 4.22 1.19
C LEU A 20 -6.75 4.29 0.52
N THR A 21 -7.82 4.64 1.23
CA THR A 21 -9.19 4.72 0.67
C THR A 21 -9.30 5.74 -0.47
N SER A 22 -8.42 6.75 -0.47
CA SER A 22 -8.30 7.72 -1.59
C SER A 22 -7.68 7.13 -2.86
N LEU A 23 -7.18 5.89 -2.79
CA LEU A 23 -6.51 5.15 -3.85
C LEU A 23 -7.38 3.95 -4.27
N LYS A 24 -7.07 3.32 -5.42
CA LYS A 24 -7.74 2.07 -5.83
C LYS A 24 -7.71 1.04 -4.68
N ARG A 25 -8.69 0.14 -4.63
CA ARG A 25 -8.82 -0.90 -3.58
C ARG A 25 -7.51 -1.69 -3.43
N PRO A 26 -6.79 -1.59 -2.30
CA PRO A 26 -5.53 -2.31 -2.13
C PRO A 26 -5.78 -3.82 -2.05
N THR A 27 -4.81 -4.60 -2.51
CA THR A 27 -4.76 -6.03 -2.16
C THR A 27 -4.26 -6.16 -0.74
N ILE A 28 -4.99 -6.93 0.07
CA ILE A 28 -4.69 -7.22 1.47
C ILE A 28 -4.56 -8.73 1.60
N SER A 29 -3.39 -9.21 2.01
CA SER A 29 -3.12 -10.64 2.14
C SER A 29 -2.60 -10.95 3.54
N PRO A 30 -3.14 -11.95 4.25
CA PRO A 30 -2.58 -12.38 5.52
C PRO A 30 -1.17 -12.96 5.30
N LEU A 31 -0.26 -12.71 6.23
CA LEU A 31 1.08 -13.32 6.23
C LEU A 31 1.09 -14.63 7.02
N SER A 32 2.26 -15.28 7.06
CA SER A 32 2.46 -16.48 7.89
C SER A 32 2.26 -16.20 9.38
N ASP A 33 2.58 -14.98 9.81
CA ASP A 33 2.20 -14.48 11.12
C ASP A 33 0.76 -13.93 11.04
N PRO A 34 -0.20 -14.47 11.82
CA PRO A 34 -1.61 -14.11 11.74
C PRO A 34 -1.92 -12.68 12.16
N ASP A 35 -0.99 -12.00 12.84
CA ASP A 35 -1.13 -10.59 13.21
C ASP A 35 -0.54 -9.64 12.17
N TRP A 36 -0.07 -10.14 11.04
CA TRP A 36 0.49 -9.31 9.97
C TRP A 36 -0.20 -9.51 8.63
N TYR A 37 -0.22 -8.41 7.88
CA TYR A 37 -0.82 -8.32 6.55
C TYR A 37 0.18 -7.73 5.57
N ALA A 38 0.27 -8.30 4.38
CA ALA A 38 0.84 -7.65 3.22
C ALA A 38 -0.19 -6.73 2.58
N ILE A 39 0.19 -5.48 2.35
CA ILE A 39 -0.58 -4.47 1.64
C ILE A 39 0.11 -4.16 0.33
N ASN A 40 -0.65 -4.20 -0.75
CA ASN A 40 -0.15 -3.98 -2.09
C ASN A 40 -1.12 -3.04 -2.85
N THR A 41 -0.61 -1.93 -3.37
CA THR A 41 -1.45 -0.90 -4.01
C THR A 41 -0.68 -0.07 -5.04
N ILE A 42 -1.43 0.59 -5.92
CA ILE A 42 -0.93 1.54 -6.90
C ILE A 42 -1.31 2.96 -6.48
N ILE A 43 -0.33 3.85 -6.43
CA ILE A 43 -0.52 5.27 -6.11
C ILE A 43 -0.12 6.18 -7.28
N ARG A 44 -0.61 7.42 -7.30
CA ARG A 44 -0.10 8.44 -8.22
C ARG A 44 1.26 8.92 -7.70
N LYS A 45 2.19 9.20 -8.63
CA LYS A 45 3.53 9.74 -8.27
C LYS A 45 3.44 11.03 -7.46
N ALA A 46 2.46 11.89 -7.78
CA ALA A 46 2.24 13.15 -7.08
C ALA A 46 1.88 12.97 -5.59
N ASP A 47 1.30 11.82 -5.22
CA ASP A 47 0.89 11.56 -3.83
C ASP A 47 2.05 10.97 -2.99
N TYR A 48 3.19 10.64 -3.61
CA TYR A 48 4.33 9.95 -2.96
C TYR A 48 4.82 10.66 -1.70
N HIS A 49 5.18 11.95 -1.82
CA HIS A 49 5.77 12.72 -0.72
C HIS A 49 4.82 12.89 0.47
N LYS A 50 3.51 12.76 0.24
CA LYS A 50 2.49 12.85 1.30
C LYS A 50 2.21 11.48 1.94
N LEU A 51 2.11 10.43 1.14
CA LEU A 51 1.67 9.11 1.60
C LEU A 51 2.80 8.26 2.15
N VAL A 52 3.91 8.13 1.41
CA VAL A 52 4.97 7.16 1.75
C VAL A 52 5.56 7.40 3.14
N PRO A 53 5.87 8.65 3.56
CA PRO A 53 6.36 8.90 4.91
C PRO A 53 5.36 8.55 6.04
N ARG A 54 4.05 8.58 5.75
CA ARG A 54 3.01 8.17 6.72
C ARG A 54 2.93 6.66 6.81
N LEU A 55 2.87 5.99 5.67
CA LEU A 55 2.82 4.52 5.59
C LEU A 55 4.06 3.88 6.19
N SER A 56 5.25 4.46 5.98
CA SER A 56 6.51 3.95 6.54
C SER A 56 6.59 4.02 8.07
N ARG A 57 5.72 4.80 8.73
CA ARG A 57 5.60 4.85 10.20
C ARG A 57 4.60 3.85 10.74
N LEU A 58 3.70 3.34 9.89
CA LEU A 58 2.60 2.45 10.27
C LEU A 58 2.87 0.99 9.91
N GLY A 59 3.86 0.74 9.04
CA GLY A 59 4.23 -0.58 8.58
C GLY A 59 5.74 -0.79 8.49
N GLN A 60 6.13 -1.95 7.97
CA GLN A 60 7.51 -2.39 7.83
C GLN A 60 7.76 -2.93 6.41
N GLY A 61 9.03 -2.93 5.99
CA GLY A 61 9.42 -3.49 4.70
C GLY A 61 8.76 -2.78 3.51
N LEU A 62 8.55 -1.46 3.60
CA LEU A 62 7.94 -0.69 2.52
C LEU A 62 8.89 -0.60 1.33
N VAL A 63 8.42 -1.09 0.19
CA VAL A 63 9.10 -1.07 -1.10
C VAL A 63 8.27 -0.27 -2.08
N VAL A 64 8.94 0.53 -2.89
CA VAL A 64 8.33 1.32 -3.95
C VAL A 64 8.97 0.95 -5.28
N HIS A 65 8.13 0.55 -6.24
CA HIS A 65 8.54 0.25 -7.59
C HIS A 65 7.86 1.20 -8.58
N GLU A 66 8.62 1.63 -9.57
CA GLU A 66 8.06 2.30 -10.73
C GLU A 66 7.68 1.25 -11.77
N PRO A 67 6.38 1.02 -12.03
CA PRO A 67 5.97 0.06 -13.04
C PRO A 67 6.33 0.58 -14.44
N ARG A 68 6.87 -0.31 -15.29
CA ARG A 68 7.15 0.02 -16.70
C ARG A 68 5.89 0.42 -17.47
N GLN A 69 4.77 -0.23 -17.15
CA GLN A 69 3.48 0.02 -17.78
C GLN A 69 2.37 -0.30 -16.78
N VAL A 70 1.31 0.52 -16.77
CA VAL A 70 0.07 0.24 -16.04
C VAL A 70 -1.04 0.22 -17.07
N LEU A 71 -1.70 -0.93 -17.21
CA LEU A 71 -2.87 -1.08 -18.06
C LEU A 71 -4.11 -0.80 -17.22
N ASP A 72 -4.92 0.17 -17.63
CA ASP A 72 -6.29 0.29 -17.09
C ASP A 72 -7.17 -0.59 -17.98
N ILE A 73 -7.42 -1.81 -17.52
CA ILE A 73 -8.42 -2.67 -18.13
C ILE A 73 -9.71 -2.32 -17.40
N GLU A 74 -10.40 -1.29 -17.89
CA GLU A 74 -11.77 -1.05 -17.48
C GLU A 74 -12.61 -2.27 -17.91
N ASN A 75 -13.35 -2.83 -16.95
CA ASN A 75 -14.47 -3.73 -17.22
C ASN A 75 -15.76 -2.93 -17.19
#